data_AF-A0A1G0DW24-F1
#
_entry.id   AF-A0A1G0DW24-F1
#
_cell.length_a   1.000
_cell.length_b   1.000
_cell.length_c   1.000
_cell.angle_alpha   90.00
_cell.angle_beta   90.00
_cell.angle_gamma   90.00
#
_symmetry.space_group_name_H-M   'P 1'
#
loop_
_entity.id
_entity.type
_entity.pdbx_description
1 polymer ?
#
loop_
_entity_poly.entity_id
_entity_poly.type
_entity_poly.pdbx_seq_one_letter_code
_entity_poly.pdbx_strand_id
1 'polypeptide(L)'
;MGLKAEKEFGDNFFWVLGGIPTPDQQKDFEFFIIPSKVMASNVKKAHQLWLNTPGKNDAVHNDNKVRTVHLPPHKSSFSSWDIDEFRNRWDIIEAKLQE
;
A
#
# COMPACT_ATOMS: atom_id res chain seq x y z
N MET A 1 -2.30 -1.43 7.90
CA MET A 1 -1.20 -0.46 8.05
C MET A 1 -1.53 0.53 9.18
N GLY A 2 -0.52 1.19 9.75
CA GLY A 2 -0.71 2.27 10.73
C GLY A 2 -0.35 3.66 10.17
N LEU A 3 -0.46 4.71 10.99
CA LEU A 3 -0.23 6.11 10.60
C LEU A 3 1.12 6.40 9.91
N LYS A 4 2.14 5.56 10.13
CA LYS A 4 3.42 5.69 9.41
C LYS A 4 3.26 5.60 7.90
N ALA A 5 2.28 4.83 7.41
CA ALA A 5 2.04 4.66 5.98
C ALA A 5 1.48 5.91 5.29
N GLU A 6 1.08 6.94 6.03
CA GLU A 6 0.69 8.26 5.48
C GLU A 6 1.84 9.25 5.40
N LYS A 7 3.01 8.90 5.94
CA LYS A 7 4.16 9.80 5.98
C LYS A 7 5.08 9.54 4.80
N GLU A 8 5.50 10.63 4.17
CA GLU A 8 6.61 10.63 3.22
C GLU A 8 7.91 10.78 4.02
N PHE A 9 8.79 9.78 3.95
CA PHE A 9 10.06 9.74 4.67
C PHE A 9 11.26 10.17 3.80
N GLY A 10 11.02 10.59 2.56
CA GLY A 10 12.03 10.98 1.59
C GLY A 10 12.27 9.94 0.50
N ASP A 11 13.09 10.30 -0.49
CA ASP A 11 13.28 9.55 -1.74
C ASP A 11 14.01 8.20 -1.57
N ASN A 12 14.76 8.04 -0.48
CA ASN A 12 15.51 6.81 -0.16
C ASN A 12 14.75 5.88 0.79
N PHE A 13 13.49 6.17 1.10
CA PHE A 13 12.65 5.31 1.93
C PHE A 13 11.64 4.54 1.06
N PHE A 14 11.61 3.23 1.25
CA PHE A 14 10.74 2.31 0.52
C PHE A 14 9.93 1.44 1.48
N TRP A 15 8.71 1.13 1.07
CA TRP A 15 7.90 0.09 1.67
C TRP A 15 8.10 -1.19 0.87
N VAL A 16 8.50 -2.27 1.55
CA VAL A 16 8.60 -3.61 0.98
C VAL A 16 7.51 -4.47 1.61
N LEU A 17 6.51 -4.83 0.82
CA LEU A 17 5.44 -5.74 1.25
C LEU A 17 5.75 -7.14 0.71
N GLY A 18 5.89 -8.11 1.61
CA GLY A 18 6.23 -9.49 1.27
C GLY A 18 5.05 -10.45 1.47
N GLY A 19 4.68 -11.16 0.41
CA GLY A 19 3.81 -12.32 0.45
C GLY A 19 4.64 -13.60 0.52
N ILE A 20 4.58 -14.29 1.66
CA ILE A 20 5.28 -15.56 1.86
C ILE A 20 4.27 -16.70 1.64
N PRO A 21 4.51 -17.63 0.69
CA PRO A 21 3.68 -18.81 0.48
C PRO A 21 3.70 -19.70 1.72
N THR A 22 2.61 -20.45 1.94
CA THR A 22 2.61 -21.51 2.95
C THR A 22 3.55 -22.65 2.53
N PRO A 23 4.05 -23.47 3.46
CA PRO A 23 5.05 -24.51 3.15
C PRO A 23 4.62 -25.53 2.09
N ASP A 24 3.31 -25.74 1.94
CA ASP A 24 2.67 -26.65 1.00
C ASP A 24 2.33 -25.99 -0.36
N GLN A 25 2.43 -24.67 -0.44
CA GLN A 25 2.11 -23.93 -1.66
C GLN A 25 3.35 -23.83 -2.56
N GLN A 26 3.30 -24.46 -3.75
CA GLN A 26 4.29 -24.25 -4.81
C GLN A 26 4.09 -22.89 -5.49
N LYS A 27 4.45 -21.81 -4.81
CA LYS A 27 4.54 -20.47 -5.39
C LYS A 27 5.81 -19.78 -4.89
N ASP A 28 6.31 -18.85 -5.68
CA ASP A 28 7.43 -18.00 -5.27
C ASP A 28 6.98 -16.96 -4.23
N PHE A 29 7.97 -16.36 -3.58
CA PHE A 29 7.74 -15.18 -2.75
C PHE A 29 7.34 -14.00 -3.63
N GLU A 30 6.40 -13.22 -3.13
CA GLU A 30 5.92 -12.03 -3.84
C GLU A 30 6.37 -10.78 -3.08
N PHE A 31 6.95 -9.82 -3.79
CA PHE A 31 7.36 -8.56 -3.19
C PHE A 31 6.79 -7.38 -3.96
N PHE A 32 6.34 -6.37 -3.23
CA PHE A 32 5.95 -5.08 -3.79
C PHE A 32 6.85 -3.99 -3.22
N ILE A 33 7.58 -3.30 -4.10
CA ILE A 33 8.60 -2.31 -3.75
C ILE A 33 8.07 -0.92 -4.04
N ILE A 34 7.60 -0.22 -3.01
CA ILE A 34 6.79 0.99 -3.17
C ILE A 34 7.54 2.20 -2.59
N PRO A 35 7.80 3.26 -3.37
CA PRO A 35 8.38 4.50 -2.85
C PRO A 35 7.53 5.12 -1.73
N SER A 36 8.16 5.68 -0.69
CA SER A 36 7.44 6.27 0.45
C SER A 36 6.40 7.30 0.03
N LYS A 37 6.71 8.13 -0.97
CA LYS A 37 5.82 9.16 -1.50
C LYS A 37 4.55 8.57 -2.10
N VAL A 38 4.69 7.49 -2.87
CA VAL A 38 3.56 6.80 -3.51
C VAL A 38 2.67 6.14 -2.45
N MET A 39 3.27 5.44 -1.48
CA MET A 39 2.53 4.85 -0.36
C MET A 39 1.75 5.93 0.41
N ALA A 40 2.44 7.00 0.83
CA ALA A 40 1.86 8.07 1.63
C ALA A 40 0.66 8.73 0.94
N SER A 41 0.81 9.10 -0.33
CA SER A 41 -0.23 9.78 -1.11
C SER A 41 -1.47 8.91 -1.26
N ASN A 42 -1.29 7.63 -1.65
CA ASN A 42 -2.42 6.74 -1.91
C ASN A 42 -3.13 6.30 -0.62
N VAL A 43 -2.39 6.01 0.46
CA VAL A 43 -2.99 5.64 1.74
C VAL A 43 -3.78 6.79 2.33
N LYS A 44 -3.24 8.02 2.30
CA LYS A 44 -3.94 9.21 2.77
C LYS A 44 -5.21 9.44 1.96
N LYS A 45 -5.12 9.36 0.62
CA LYS A 45 -6.28 9.51 -0.27
C LYS A 45 -7.36 8.46 0.00
N ALA A 46 -6.98 7.19 0.12
CA ALA A 46 -7.92 6.10 0.38
C ALA A 46 -8.62 6.27 1.74
N HIS A 47 -7.89 6.68 2.78
CA HIS A 47 -8.47 6.92 4.10
C HIS A 47 -9.46 8.09 4.09
N GLN A 48 -9.13 9.19 3.40
CA GLN A 48 -10.05 10.32 3.24
C GLN A 48 -11.32 9.92 2.46
N LEU A 49 -11.18 9.12 1.40
CA LEU A 49 -12.33 8.62 0.65
C LEU A 49 -13.19 7.67 1.48
N TRP A 50 -12.57 6.82 2.30
CA TRP A 50 -13.29 5.99 3.27
C TRP A 50 -14.06 6.85 4.28
N LEU A 51 -13.44 7.86 4.89
CA LEU A 51 -14.14 8.77 5.83
C LEU A 51 -15.34 9.50 5.20
N ASN A 52 -15.24 9.85 3.92
CA ASN A 52 -16.27 10.58 3.20
C ASN A 52 -17.39 9.69 2.63
N THR A 53 -17.21 8.36 2.64
CA THR A 53 -18.22 7.43 2.11
C THR A 53 -19.09 6.93 3.24
N PRO A 54 -20.43 6.97 3.13
CA PRO A 54 -21.30 6.37 4.13
C PRO A 54 -21.03 4.87 4.27
N GLY A 55 -20.91 4.40 5.50
CA GLY A 55 -20.83 2.99 5.81
C GLY A 55 -22.17 2.28 5.63
N LYS A 56 -22.23 1.01 6.03
CA LYS A 56 -23.47 0.23 6.01
C LYS A 56 -24.56 0.94 6.83
N ASN A 57 -25.75 1.09 6.25
CA ASN A 57 -26.89 1.83 6.83
C ASN A 57 -26.61 3.33 7.05
N ASP A 58 -25.88 3.97 6.13
CA ASP A 58 -25.51 5.40 6.19
C ASP A 58 -24.69 5.79 7.44
N ALA A 59 -24.06 4.81 8.09
CA ALA A 59 -23.25 5.04 9.27
C ALA A 59 -21.98 5.81 8.89
N VAL A 60 -21.79 6.99 9.49
CA VAL A 60 -20.58 7.79 9.29
C VAL A 60 -19.37 7.04 9.84
N HIS A 61 -18.29 7.03 9.07
CA HIS A 61 -17.03 6.43 9.50
C HIS A 61 -16.31 7.34 10.51
N ASN A 62 -15.84 6.73 11.61
CA ASN A 62 -15.04 7.43 12.62
C ASN A 62 -13.55 7.33 12.28
N ASP A 63 -12.87 8.48 12.30
CA ASP A 63 -11.42 8.52 12.12
C ASP A 63 -10.70 7.73 13.21
N ASN A 64 -9.72 6.93 12.78
CA ASN A 64 -8.94 6.05 13.62
C ASN A 64 -7.52 5.89 13.05
N LYS A 65 -6.67 5.12 13.73
CA LYS A 65 -5.25 4.98 13.37
C LYS A 65 -4.97 3.90 12.32
N VAL A 66 -6.00 3.20 11.85
CA VAL A 66 -5.89 2.10 10.88
C VAL A 66 -5.87 2.67 9.46
N ARG A 67 -5.00 2.10 8.64
CA ARG A 67 -4.88 2.40 7.21
C ARG A 67 -4.91 1.13 6.39
N THR A 68 -5.56 1.19 5.24
CA THR A 68 -5.74 0.02 4.37
C THR A 68 -4.90 0.18 3.11
N VAL A 69 -4.19 -0.90 2.77
CA VAL A 69 -3.53 -1.11 1.48
C VAL A 69 -4.08 -2.44 0.97
N HIS A 70 -4.52 -2.47 -0.27
CA HIS A 70 -5.06 -3.68 -0.88
C HIS A 70 -3.96 -4.36 -1.69
N LEU A 71 -3.79 -5.67 -1.46
CA LEU A 71 -2.87 -6.52 -2.22
C LEU A 71 -3.68 -7.28 -3.29
N PRO A 72 -3.12 -7.52 -4.49
CA PRO A 72 -3.74 -8.40 -5.47
C PRO A 72 -4.12 -9.76 -4.87
N PRO A 73 -5.27 -10.35 -5.26
CA PRO A 73 -6.22 -9.87 -6.27
C PRO A 73 -7.21 -8.83 -5.75
N HIS A 74 -7.13 -8.42 -4.48
CA HIS A 74 -8.06 -7.47 -3.89
C HIS A 74 -7.75 -6.05 -4.38
N LYS A 75 -8.78 -5.35 -4.81
CA LYS A 75 -8.72 -3.93 -5.20
C LYS A 75 -9.46 -3.09 -4.18
N SER A 76 -9.03 -1.85 -4.03
CA SER A 76 -9.77 -0.91 -3.20
C SER A 76 -11.07 -0.53 -3.89
N SER A 77 -12.18 -0.55 -3.16
CA SER A 77 -13.43 0.06 -3.62
C SER A 77 -13.37 1.60 -3.56
N PHE A 78 -12.39 2.15 -2.85
CA PHE A 78 -12.26 3.59 -2.59
C PHE A 78 -11.11 4.23 -3.37
N SER A 79 -10.12 3.47 -3.82
CA SER A 79 -9.01 4.00 -4.62
C SER A 79 -8.80 3.19 -5.89
N SER A 80 -8.44 3.86 -6.98
CA SER A 80 -8.00 3.21 -8.22
C SER A 80 -6.53 2.77 -8.18
N TRP A 81 -5.92 2.79 -6.99
CA TRP A 81 -4.50 2.46 -6.85
C TRP A 81 -4.32 0.95 -6.91
N ASP A 82 -3.52 0.50 -7.88
CA ASP A 82 -3.12 -0.88 -8.04
C ASP A 82 -1.63 -1.01 -7.73
N ILE A 83 -1.29 -1.74 -6.68
CA ILE A 83 0.11 -1.90 -6.28
C ILE A 83 0.85 -2.89 -7.17
N ASP A 84 0.16 -3.59 -8.07
CA ASP A 84 0.75 -4.61 -8.94
C ASP A 84 1.86 -4.04 -9.84
N GLU A 85 1.80 -2.74 -10.15
CA GLU A 85 2.87 -2.02 -10.87
C GLU A 85 4.22 -2.00 -10.14
N PHE A 86 4.22 -2.28 -8.83
CA PHE A 86 5.40 -2.34 -7.97
C PHE A 86 5.90 -3.77 -7.70
N ARG A 87 5.28 -4.77 -8.31
CA ARG A 87 5.64 -6.19 -8.15
C ARG A 87 7.09 -6.42 -8.61
N ASN A 88 7.92 -6.93 -7.71
CA ASN A 88 9.34 -7.23 -7.90
C ASN A 88 10.17 -6.07 -8.50
N ARG A 89 9.75 -4.82 -8.26
CA ARG A 89 10.42 -3.60 -8.75
C ARG A 89 11.66 -3.21 -7.92
N TRP A 90 12.55 -4.17 -7.72
CA TRP A 90 13.83 -3.95 -7.02
C TRP A 90 14.74 -2.96 -7.74
N ASP A 91 14.58 -2.84 -9.06
CA ASP A 91 15.28 -1.89 -9.93
C ASP A 91 15.16 -0.43 -9.45
N ILE A 92 14.06 -0.07 -8.78
CA ILE A 92 13.85 1.28 -8.24
C ILE A 92 14.82 1.56 -7.08
N ILE A 93 15.09 0.57 -6.23
CA ILE A 93 16.08 0.70 -5.16
C ILE A 93 17.49 0.67 -5.74
N GLU A 94 17.75 -0.23 -6.70
CA GLU A 94 19.06 -0.32 -7.36
C GLU A 94 19.46 0.99 -8.04
N ALA A 95 18.51 1.67 -8.69
CA ALA A 95 18.73 2.99 -9.28
C ALA A 95 19.20 4.03 -8.26
N LYS A 96 18.73 3.96 -7.00
CA LYS A 96 19.17 4.86 -5.92
C LYS A 96 20.59 4.60 -5.41
N LEU A 97 21.17 3.44 -5.72
CA LEU A 97 22.54 3.12 -5.33
C LEU A 97 23.59 3.62 -6.34
N GLN A 98 23.14 4.11 -7.49
CA GLN A 98 23.99 4.64 -8.56
C GLN A 98 24.02 6.19 -8.59
N GLU A 99 23.21 6.85 -7.75
CA GLU A 99 23.18 8.31 -7.53
C GLU A 99 24.28 8.73 -6.53
#